data_AF-A0AAV7HX83-F1
#
_entry.id   AF-A0AAV7HX83-F1
#
_cell.length_a   1.000
_cell.length_b   1.000
_cell.length_c   1.000
_cell.angle_alpha   90.00
_cell.angle_beta   90.00
_cell.angle_gamma   90.00
#
_symmetry.space_group_name_H-M   'P 1'
#
loop_
_entity.id
_entity.type
_entity.pdbx_description
1 polymer ?
#
loop_
_entity_poly.entity_id
_entity_poly.type
_entity_poly.pdbx_seq_one_letter_code
_entity_poly.pdbx_strand_id
1 'polypeptide(L)'
;MQSAVSPRLMAAMTPSVNMAELGDQKSLDFCAVPNCHNYRNKYISLHRFPKDLELQNLWLRAVKLKTFSFASRVCSDHFLLKDFYLPGVTTMRRRLRSKIVPTKNLPSTYEYKKTACEPLIFRRKIYYQKKKIFKKSKERQIEGILINLIAKVDRATANQVKIKLDLIG
;
A
#
# COMPACT_ATOMS: atom_id res chain seq x y z
N MET A 1 -18.39 43.92 -22.25
CA MET A 1 -17.09 43.90 -21.55
C MET A 1 -16.59 42.46 -21.53
N GLN A 2 -15.80 42.11 -22.55
CA GLN A 2 -15.13 40.82 -22.62
C GLN A 2 -13.83 40.96 -21.81
N SER A 3 -13.65 40.15 -20.77
CA SER A 3 -12.35 40.01 -20.10
C SER A 3 -11.88 38.57 -20.28
N ALA A 4 -10.98 38.40 -21.24
CA ALA A 4 -10.17 37.21 -21.40
C ALA A 4 -9.23 37.06 -20.20
N VAL A 5 -9.15 35.86 -19.63
CA VAL A 5 -8.09 35.50 -18.66
C VAL A 5 -7.16 34.49 -19.33
N SER A 6 -5.87 34.78 -19.17
CA SER A 6 -4.71 34.30 -19.94
C SER A 6 -4.38 32.80 -19.80
N PRO A 7 -3.77 32.13 -20.81
CA PRO A 7 -3.58 30.68 -20.88
C PRO A 7 -2.43 30.08 -20.03
N ARG A 8 -1.95 30.77 -18.99
CA ARG A 8 -0.63 30.47 -18.39
C ARG A 8 -0.64 29.97 -16.94
N LEU A 9 -1.48 28.98 -16.61
CA LEU A 9 -1.39 28.31 -15.30
C LEU A 9 -1.79 26.82 -15.31
N MET A 10 -1.21 26.02 -16.20
CA MET A 10 -1.34 24.54 -16.16
C MET A 10 -0.01 23.82 -15.87
N ALA A 11 0.95 24.50 -15.25
CA ALA A 11 2.31 23.96 -15.04
C ALA A 11 2.75 23.81 -13.57
N ALA A 12 1.85 23.95 -12.58
CA ALA A 12 2.24 23.84 -11.17
C ALA A 12 1.23 23.06 -10.33
N MET A 13 1.05 21.77 -10.65
CA MET A 13 0.37 20.81 -9.76
C MET A 13 1.14 19.48 -9.69
N THR A 14 2.48 19.54 -9.70
CA THR A 14 3.27 18.48 -9.08
C THR A 14 3.40 18.84 -7.61
N PRO A 15 2.69 18.20 -6.68
CA PRO A 15 3.12 18.31 -5.30
C PRO A 15 4.44 17.56 -5.21
N SER A 16 5.54 18.32 -5.07
CA SER A 16 6.84 17.82 -4.63
C SER A 16 6.68 17.38 -3.18
N VAL A 17 6.00 16.24 -2.98
CA VAL A 17 5.87 15.63 -1.67
C VAL A 17 7.19 14.94 -1.40
N ASN A 18 7.98 15.52 -0.49
CA ASN A 18 9.09 14.83 0.13
C ASN A 18 8.56 13.52 0.74
N MET A 19 8.92 12.40 0.13
CA MET A 19 8.42 11.05 0.45
C MET A 19 8.82 10.55 1.86
N ALA A 20 9.60 11.33 2.61
CA ALA A 20 10.19 10.94 3.88
C ALA A 20 9.36 11.33 5.13
N GLU A 21 8.39 12.25 5.02
CA GLU A 21 7.68 12.80 6.20
C GLU A 21 6.28 12.23 6.45
N LEU A 22 5.71 11.44 5.51
CA LEU A 22 4.48 10.70 5.75
C LEU A 22 4.81 9.37 6.42
N GLY A 23 4.93 9.39 7.75
CA GLY A 23 4.87 8.22 8.63
C GLY A 23 3.51 7.51 8.63
N ASP A 24 2.89 7.36 7.45
CA ASP A 24 1.64 6.62 7.25
C ASP A 24 1.96 5.43 6.35
N GLN A 25 1.88 4.23 6.92
CA GLN A 25 2.10 2.97 6.22
C GLN A 25 1.07 2.84 5.08
N LYS A 26 1.37 3.37 3.89
CA LYS A 26 0.51 3.27 2.70
C LYS A 26 0.22 1.80 2.45
N SER A 27 -0.97 1.38 2.84
CA SER A 27 -1.41 0.00 2.73
C SER A 27 -1.57 -0.38 1.26
N LEU A 28 -1.22 -1.63 0.92
CA LEU A 28 -1.43 -2.18 -0.43
C LEU A 28 -2.87 -2.58 -0.71
N ASP A 29 -3.75 -2.36 0.26
CA ASP A 29 -5.16 -2.64 0.14
C ASP A 29 -5.82 -1.38 -0.45
N PHE A 30 -6.39 -1.52 -1.64
CA PHE A 30 -7.15 -0.49 -2.33
C PHE A 30 -8.60 -0.94 -2.53
N CYS A 31 -9.49 0.01 -2.74
CA CYS A 31 -10.85 -0.27 -3.16
C CYS A 31 -10.86 -0.89 -4.56
N ALA A 32 -11.68 -1.92 -4.76
CA ALA A 32 -11.88 -2.60 -6.04
C ALA A 32 -13.00 -1.97 -6.87
N VAL A 33 -13.75 -1.00 -6.31
CA VAL A 33 -14.84 -0.34 -7.04
C VAL A 33 -14.24 0.53 -8.15
N PRO A 34 -14.72 0.41 -9.41
CA PRO A 34 -14.26 1.27 -10.51
C PRO A 34 -14.38 2.75 -10.15
N ASN A 35 -13.39 3.54 -10.56
CA ASN A 35 -13.28 4.98 -10.28
C ASN A 35 -13.12 5.36 -8.79
N CYS A 36 -13.00 4.39 -7.89
CA CYS A 36 -12.69 4.64 -6.48
C CYS A 36 -11.18 4.52 -6.24
N HIS A 37 -10.57 5.58 -5.71
CA HIS A 37 -9.12 5.65 -5.46
C HIS A 37 -8.75 5.49 -3.98
N ASN A 38 -9.73 5.12 -3.16
CA ASN A 38 -9.54 4.95 -1.72
C ASN A 38 -8.65 3.74 -1.41
N TYR A 39 -7.85 3.88 -0.36
CA TYR A 39 -6.97 2.86 0.19
C TYR A 39 -7.16 2.80 1.71
N ARG A 40 -6.70 1.71 2.34
CA ARG A 40 -6.81 1.60 3.81
C ARG A 40 -5.92 2.66 4.46
N ASN A 41 -6.54 3.49 5.29
CA ASN A 41 -5.91 4.51 6.12
C ASN A 41 -6.67 4.59 7.47
N LYS A 42 -6.41 5.62 8.29
CA LYS A 42 -7.06 5.80 9.60
C LYS A 42 -8.59 5.95 9.53
N TYR A 43 -9.13 6.50 8.44
CA TYR A 43 -10.54 6.86 8.29
C TYR A 43 -11.32 5.91 7.38
N ILE A 44 -10.61 5.21 6.49
CA ILE A 44 -11.18 4.30 5.50
C ILE A 44 -10.88 2.85 5.88
N SER A 45 -11.95 2.09 6.17
CA SER A 45 -11.86 0.65 6.34
C SER A 45 -12.14 -0.07 5.02
N LEU A 46 -11.40 -1.16 4.78
CA LEU A 46 -11.55 -2.01 3.60
C LEU A 46 -12.15 -3.36 3.98
N HIS A 47 -13.28 -3.69 3.36
CA HIS A 47 -14.10 -4.85 3.65
C HIS A 47 -13.94 -5.92 2.57
N ARG A 48 -13.90 -7.18 3.01
CA ARG A 48 -13.80 -8.33 2.10
C ARG A 48 -15.15 -8.59 1.46
N PHE A 49 -15.13 -9.17 0.26
CA PHE A 49 -16.33 -9.79 -0.30
C PHE A 49 -16.84 -10.87 0.65
N PRO A 50 -18.17 -11.00 0.81
CA PRO A 50 -18.78 -11.99 1.67
C PRO A 50 -18.50 -13.41 1.17
N LYS A 51 -18.54 -14.38 2.09
CA LYS A 51 -18.38 -15.82 1.78
C LYS A 51 -19.64 -16.40 1.14
N ASP A 52 -20.79 -15.86 1.50
CA ASP A 52 -22.09 -16.25 0.93
C ASP A 52 -22.15 -15.86 -0.55
N LEU A 53 -22.47 -16.83 -1.41
CA LEU A 53 -22.41 -16.69 -2.86
C LEU A 53 -23.49 -15.72 -3.38
N GLU A 54 -24.69 -15.74 -2.80
CA GLU A 54 -25.78 -14.86 -3.20
C GLU A 54 -25.45 -13.40 -2.89
N LEU A 55 -25.02 -13.12 -1.65
CA LEU A 55 -24.59 -11.78 -1.26
C LEU A 55 -23.35 -11.31 -2.02
N GLN A 56 -22.44 -12.22 -2.34
CA GLN A 56 -21.27 -11.91 -3.15
C GLN A 56 -21.65 -11.50 -4.58
N ASN A 57 -22.60 -12.22 -5.19
CA ASN A 57 -23.14 -11.86 -6.49
C ASN A 57 -23.89 -10.52 -6.46
N LEU A 58 -24.59 -10.20 -5.36
CA LEU A 58 -25.18 -8.88 -5.16
C LEU A 58 -24.12 -7.77 -5.09
N TRP A 59 -23.01 -8.00 -4.38
CA TRP A 59 -21.90 -7.05 -4.34
C TRP A 59 -21.30 -6.81 -5.72
N LEU A 60 -20.98 -7.88 -6.46
CA LEU A 60 -20.43 -7.81 -7.81
C LEU A 60 -21.32 -6.97 -8.74
N ARG A 61 -22.63 -7.21 -8.69
CA ARG A 61 -23.62 -6.44 -9.45
C ARG A 61 -23.65 -4.97 -9.02
N ALA A 62 -23.69 -4.69 -7.72
CA ALA A 62 -23.74 -3.33 -7.18
C ALA A 62 -22.50 -2.50 -7.58
N VAL A 63 -21.31 -3.09 -7.46
CA VAL A 63 -20.05 -2.42 -7.80
C VAL A 63 -19.68 -2.52 -9.28
N LYS A 64 -20.52 -3.17 -10.10
CA LYS A 64 -20.34 -3.37 -11.55
C LYS A 64 -19.00 -4.04 -11.90
N LEU A 65 -18.62 -5.08 -11.14
CA LEU A 65 -17.44 -5.90 -11.41
C LEU A 65 -17.83 -7.23 -12.06
N LYS A 66 -17.10 -7.62 -13.12
CA LYS A 66 -17.23 -8.94 -13.77
C LYS A 66 -16.69 -10.07 -12.91
N THR A 67 -15.55 -9.84 -12.26
CA THR A 67 -14.85 -10.82 -11.44
C THR A 67 -14.31 -10.15 -10.19
N PHE A 68 -14.12 -10.93 -9.12
CA PHE A 68 -13.41 -10.49 -7.93
C PHE A 68 -12.26 -11.44 -7.62
N SER A 69 -11.28 -10.95 -6.86
CA SER A 69 -10.22 -11.75 -6.26
C SER A 69 -10.44 -11.80 -4.75
N PHE A 70 -9.94 -12.84 -4.07
CA PHE A 70 -9.90 -12.89 -2.60
C PHE A 70 -9.16 -11.70 -1.96
N ALA A 71 -8.27 -11.05 -2.73
CA ALA A 71 -7.58 -9.83 -2.33
C ALA A 71 -8.43 -8.57 -2.53
N SER A 72 -9.47 -8.60 -3.36
CA SER A 72 -10.35 -7.46 -3.63
C SER A 72 -11.09 -7.02 -2.37
N ARG A 73 -11.21 -5.71 -2.19
CA ARG A 73 -11.87 -5.08 -1.05
C ARG A 73 -12.75 -3.92 -1.51
N VAL A 74 -13.81 -3.65 -0.77
CA VAL A 74 -14.66 -2.46 -0.95
C VAL A 74 -14.47 -1.54 0.26
N CYS A 75 -14.31 -0.24 0.04
CA CYS A 75 -14.09 0.74 1.10
C CYS A 75 -15.39 1.13 1.82
N SER A 76 -15.24 1.67 3.04
CA SER A 76 -16.36 2.07 3.90
C SER A 76 -17.30 3.10 3.26
N ASP A 77 -16.81 3.93 2.36
CA ASP A 77 -17.59 5.00 1.71
C ASP A 77 -18.71 4.47 0.81
N HIS A 78 -18.64 3.20 0.42
CA HIS A 78 -19.69 2.55 -0.37
C HIS A 78 -20.84 1.98 0.47
N PHE A 79 -20.76 2.10 1.80
CA PHE A 79 -21.77 1.62 2.75
C PHE A 79 -22.30 2.79 3.60
N LEU A 80 -23.45 2.58 4.23
CA LEU A 80 -24.01 3.55 5.16
C LEU A 80 -23.39 3.34 6.55
N LEU A 81 -23.28 4.41 7.33
CA LEU A 81 -22.77 4.35 8.70
C LEU A 81 -23.56 3.36 9.58
N LYS A 82 -24.88 3.25 9.36
CA LYS A 82 -25.78 2.32 10.08
C LYS A 82 -25.54 0.84 9.77
N ASP A 83 -24.91 0.56 8.62
CA ASP A 83 -24.61 -0.81 8.19
C ASP A 83 -23.45 -1.41 8.97
N PHE A 84 -22.72 -0.57 9.72
CA PHE A 84 -21.62 -0.99 10.56
C PHE A 84 -22.08 -1.28 11.99
N TYR A 85 -21.33 -2.17 12.64
CA TYR A 85 -21.38 -2.39 14.07
C TYR A 85 -19.96 -2.54 14.62
N LEU A 86 -19.77 -2.24 15.90
CA LEU A 86 -18.51 -2.50 16.61
C LEU A 86 -18.61 -3.84 17.33
N PRO A 87 -17.86 -4.87 16.91
CA PRO A 87 -17.80 -6.16 17.60
C PRO A 87 -16.91 -6.04 18.85
N GLY A 88 -17.43 -5.42 19.91
CA GLY A 88 -16.82 -5.40 21.24
C GLY A 88 -15.42 -4.77 21.36
N VAL A 89 -14.96 -4.66 22.61
CA VAL A 89 -13.75 -3.89 23.00
C VAL A 89 -12.45 -4.49 22.47
N THR A 90 -12.43 -5.79 22.17
CA THR A 90 -11.21 -6.51 21.74
C THR A 90 -10.76 -6.16 20.32
N THR A 91 -11.69 -5.80 19.44
CA THR A 91 -11.36 -5.32 18.09
C THR A 91 -12.09 -4.01 17.84
N MET A 92 -11.39 -2.88 18.01
CA MET A 92 -11.87 -1.51 17.72
C MET A 92 -12.11 -1.26 16.21
N ARG A 93 -12.40 -2.30 15.42
CA ARG A 93 -12.61 -2.25 13.98
C ARG A 93 -14.09 -2.43 13.67
N ARG A 94 -14.67 -1.44 13.00
CA ARG A 94 -16.03 -1.50 12.47
C ARG A 94 -16.16 -2.68 11.50
N ARG A 95 -17.18 -3.51 11.72
CA ARG A 95 -17.56 -4.61 10.83
C ARG A 95 -18.86 -4.29 10.13
N LEU A 96 -19.00 -4.77 8.90
CA LEU A 96 -20.27 -4.74 8.19
C LEU A 96 -21.20 -5.80 8.77
N ARG A 97 -22.46 -5.41 8.98
CA ARG A 97 -23.53 -6.35 9.32
C ARG A 97 -23.68 -7.40 8.21
N SER A 98 -24.23 -8.56 8.58
CA SER A 98 -24.57 -9.60 7.60
C SER A 98 -25.62 -9.07 6.62
N LYS A 99 -25.59 -9.56 5.37
CA LYS A 99 -26.57 -9.25 4.31
C LYS A 99 -26.58 -7.81 3.78
N ILE A 100 -25.61 -6.97 4.14
CA ILE A 100 -25.49 -5.62 3.58
C ILE A 100 -24.85 -5.66 2.20
N VAL A 101 -25.39 -4.85 1.28
CA VAL A 101 -24.85 -4.62 -0.07
C VAL A 101 -24.33 -3.18 -0.16
N PRO A 102 -23.22 -2.90 -0.87
CA PRO A 102 -22.78 -1.52 -1.12
C PRO A 102 -23.87 -0.76 -1.87
N THR A 103 -24.19 0.44 -1.40
CA THR A 103 -25.27 1.28 -1.97
C THR A 103 -24.82 2.69 -2.32
N LYS A 104 -23.71 3.16 -1.73
CA LYS A 104 -23.22 4.53 -1.92
C LYS A 104 -22.09 4.60 -2.94
N ASN A 105 -22.00 5.75 -3.62
CA ASN A 105 -20.91 6.09 -4.53
C ASN A 105 -20.63 4.96 -5.53
N LEU A 106 -21.70 4.34 -6.02
CA LEU A 106 -21.61 3.25 -6.99
C LEU A 106 -21.35 3.83 -8.39
N PRO A 107 -20.64 3.09 -9.26
CA PRO A 107 -20.40 3.53 -10.62
C PRO A 107 -21.73 3.71 -11.39
N SER A 108 -21.94 4.89 -11.99
CA SER A 108 -23.16 5.23 -12.74
C SER A 108 -23.31 4.42 -14.03
N THR A 109 -22.20 4.12 -14.72
CA THR A 109 -22.17 3.30 -15.93
C THR A 109 -21.25 2.10 -15.74
N TYR A 110 -21.47 1.06 -16.55
CA TYR A 110 -20.52 -0.03 -16.69
C TYR A 110 -19.35 0.45 -17.57
N GLU A 111 -18.57 1.43 -17.09
CA GLU A 111 -17.31 1.79 -17.73
C GLU A 111 -16.25 0.77 -17.33
N TYR A 112 -16.23 -0.35 -18.04
CA TYR A 112 -15.13 -1.29 -17.99
C TYR A 112 -13.90 -0.64 -18.66
N LYS A 113 -13.17 0.18 -17.92
CA LYS A 113 -11.79 0.45 -18.28
C LYS A 113 -11.00 -0.77 -17.85
N LYS A 114 -10.47 -1.53 -18.82
CA LYS A 114 -9.55 -2.68 -18.64
C LYS A 114 -8.41 -2.36 -17.64
N THR A 115 -8.14 -1.07 -17.47
CA THR A 115 -7.22 -0.42 -16.54
C THR A 115 -7.75 -0.23 -15.10
N ALA A 116 -8.82 -0.87 -14.63
CA ALA A 116 -9.29 -0.72 -13.23
C ALA A 116 -8.65 -1.73 -12.26
N CYS A 117 -8.34 -2.96 -12.73
CA CYS A 117 -7.56 -3.95 -11.96
C CYS A 117 -6.06 -3.91 -12.27
N GLU A 118 -5.67 -3.33 -13.40
CA GLU A 118 -4.27 -3.16 -13.79
C GLU A 118 -3.46 -2.26 -12.83
N PRO A 119 -4.00 -1.15 -12.29
CA PRO A 119 -3.33 -0.34 -11.27
C PRO A 119 -3.15 -1.11 -9.97
N LEU A 120 -4.07 -2.01 -9.62
CA LEU A 120 -4.00 -2.83 -8.40
C LEU A 120 -2.87 -3.87 -8.50
N ILE A 121 -2.75 -4.56 -9.63
CA ILE A 121 -1.68 -5.55 -9.85
C ILE A 121 -0.35 -4.82 -10.11
N PHE A 122 -0.33 -3.76 -10.90
CA PHE A 122 0.87 -3.00 -11.24
C PHE A 122 1.46 -2.27 -10.02
N ARG A 123 0.66 -1.52 -9.25
CA ARG A 123 1.16 -0.86 -8.01
C ARG A 123 1.67 -1.89 -7.00
N ARG A 124 1.03 -3.06 -6.91
CA ARG A 124 1.44 -4.14 -6.02
C ARG A 124 2.75 -4.79 -6.50
N LYS A 125 2.95 -4.99 -7.81
CA LYS A 125 4.22 -5.43 -8.41
C LYS A 125 5.34 -4.42 -8.14
N ILE A 126 5.11 -3.13 -8.42
CA ILE A 126 6.09 -2.05 -8.17
C ILE A 126 6.47 -1.99 -6.69
N TYR A 127 5.49 -2.09 -5.78
CA TYR A 127 5.77 -2.14 -4.34
C TYR A 127 6.61 -3.36 -3.96
N TYR A 128 6.25 -4.57 -4.38
CA TYR A 128 7.01 -5.77 -4.04
C TYR A 128 8.43 -5.73 -4.62
N GLN A 129 8.60 -5.17 -5.82
CA GLN A 129 9.90 -4.96 -6.43
C GLN A 129 10.73 -3.95 -5.65
N LYS A 130 10.16 -2.79 -5.27
CA LYS A 130 10.83 -1.81 -4.40
C LYS A 130 11.20 -2.40 -3.04
N LYS A 131 10.32 -3.21 -2.44
CA LYS A 131 10.60 -3.91 -1.16
C LYS A 131 11.74 -4.92 -1.31
N LYS A 132 11.80 -5.66 -2.42
CA LYS A 132 12.90 -6.59 -2.73
C LYS A 132 14.22 -5.84 -2.91
N ILE A 133 14.21 -4.71 -3.61
CA ILE A 133 15.39 -3.83 -3.77
C ILE A 133 15.86 -3.29 -2.42
N PHE A 134 14.94 -2.80 -1.59
CA PHE A 134 15.27 -2.28 -0.25
C PHE A 134 15.88 -3.35 0.66
N LYS A 135 15.31 -4.56 0.68
CA LYS A 135 15.87 -5.69 1.43
C LYS A 135 17.30 -6.01 0.98
N LYS A 136 17.52 -6.10 -0.34
CA LYS A 136 18.85 -6.33 -0.92
C LYS A 136 19.84 -5.19 -0.61
N SER A 137 19.35 -3.95 -0.46
CA SER A 137 20.19 -2.82 -0.06
C SER A 137 20.64 -2.94 1.40
N LYS A 138 19.73 -3.32 2.31
CA LYS A 138 20.06 -3.55 3.73
C LYS A 138 21.04 -4.71 3.90
N GLU A 139 20.85 -5.81 3.18
CA GLU A 139 21.75 -6.98 3.22
C GLU A 139 23.18 -6.58 2.80
N ARG A 140 23.32 -5.85 1.68
CA ARG A 140 24.63 -5.33 1.23
C ARG A 140 25.27 -4.39 2.24
N GLN A 141 24.47 -3.57 2.94
CA GLN A 141 24.98 -2.66 3.96
C GLN A 141 25.52 -3.43 5.18
N ILE A 142 24.83 -4.51 5.59
CA ILE A 142 25.28 -5.42 6.65
C ILE A 142 26.55 -6.17 6.22
N GLU A 143 26.59 -6.71 5.01
CA GLU A 143 27.79 -7.37 4.46
C GLU A 143 29.00 -6.43 4.42
N GLY A 144 28.81 -5.19 3.98
CA GLY A 144 29.87 -4.18 3.98
C GLY A 144 30.40 -3.85 5.38
N ILE A 145 29.52 -3.81 6.39
CA ILE A 145 29.93 -3.64 7.80
C ILE A 145 30.75 -4.84 8.26
N LEU A 146 30.30 -6.06 7.95
CA LEU A 146 30.98 -7.30 8.33
C LEU A 146 32.39 -7.40 7.72
N ILE A 147 32.53 -7.11 6.42
CA ILE A 147 33.83 -7.07 5.72
C ILE A 147 34.78 -6.08 6.39
N ASN A 148 34.30 -4.89 6.73
CA ASN A 148 35.12 -3.88 7.41
C ASN A 148 35.57 -4.30 8.81
N LEU A 149 34.71 -5.01 9.56
CA LEU A 149 35.05 -5.54 10.88
C LEU A 149 36.11 -6.65 10.78
N ILE A 150 35.95 -7.60 9.86
CA ILE A 150 36.93 -8.67 9.62
C ILE A 150 38.29 -8.07 9.28
N ALA A 151 38.35 -7.12 8.34
CA ALA A 151 39.61 -6.45 7.99
C ALA A 151 40.25 -5.70 9.17
N LYS A 152 39.45 -5.20 10.14
CA LYS A 152 39.98 -4.58 11.37
C LYS A 152 40.59 -5.63 12.31
N VAL A 153 39.94 -6.77 12.47
CA VAL A 153 40.46 -7.89 13.26
C VAL A 153 41.76 -8.39 12.64
N ASP A 154 41.78 -8.63 11.32
CA ASP A 154 42.97 -9.11 10.61
C ASP A 154 44.17 -8.17 10.78
N ARG A 155 43.94 -6.85 10.65
CA ARG A 155 44.97 -5.83 10.92
C ARG A 155 45.43 -5.84 12.37
N ALA A 156 44.51 -5.99 13.33
CA ALA A 156 44.87 -6.04 14.75
C ALA A 156 45.69 -7.29 15.08
N THR A 157 45.35 -8.45 14.52
CA THR A 157 46.14 -9.68 14.64
C THR A 157 47.50 -9.56 13.97
N ALA A 158 47.59 -8.98 12.77
CA ALA A 158 48.87 -8.76 12.10
C ALA A 158 49.77 -7.82 12.92
N ASN A 159 49.20 -6.77 13.51
CA ASN A 159 49.92 -5.86 14.40
C ASN A 159 50.38 -6.55 15.69
N GLN A 160 49.54 -7.39 16.31
CA GLN A 160 49.94 -8.18 17.49
C GLN A 160 51.08 -9.16 17.19
N VAL A 161 51.01 -9.86 16.05
CA VAL A 161 52.07 -10.78 15.62
C VAL A 161 53.37 -10.02 15.37
N LYS A 162 53.30 -8.85 14.72
CA LYS A 162 54.46 -7.98 14.49
C LYS A 162 55.11 -7.52 15.80
N ILE A 163 54.33 -6.99 16.74
CA ILE A 163 54.83 -6.59 18.07
C ILE A 163 55.49 -7.77 18.80
N LYS A 164 54.90 -8.97 18.69
CA LYS A 164 55.45 -10.16 19.34
C LYS A 164 56.76 -10.64 18.69
N LEU A 165 56.93 -10.47 17.38
CA LEU A 165 58.19 -10.74 16.68
C LEU A 165 59.29 -9.73 17.03
N ASP A 166 58.94 -8.44 17.12
CA ASP A 166 59.87 -7.36 17.46
C ASP A 166 60.40 -7.44 18.92
N LEU A 167 59.74 -8.21 19.80
CA LEU A 167 60.16 -8.43 21.20
C LEU A 167 61.07 -9.66 21.40
N ILE A 168 61.22 -10.51 20.38
CA ILE A 168 61.97 -11.77 20.46
C ILE A 168 63.31 -11.68 19.70
N GLY A 169 63.50 -10.65 18.88
CA GLY A 169 64.78 -10.30 18.22
C GLY A 169 65.53 -9.21 18.97
#